data_AF-V4AZX0-F1
#
_entry.id   AF-V4AZX0-F1
#
_cell.length_a   1.000
_cell.length_b   1.000
_cell.length_c   1.000
_cell.angle_alpha   90.00
_cell.angle_beta   90.00
_cell.angle_gamma   90.00
#
_symmetry.space_group_name_H-M   'P 1'
#
loop_
_entity.id
_entity.type
_entity.pdbx_description
1 polymer ?
#
loop_
_entity_poly.entity_id
_entity_poly.type
_entity_poly.pdbx_seq_one_letter_code
_entity_poly.pdbx_strand_id
1 'polypeptide(L)' 'FLIDIVDEFKGVLESKQNDIRSIQRKEKAGREIEANFCSMTTCFKRDHKQLKKCWNNLKMKAKKSEAMEKKRERKLVVV' A
#
# COMPACT_ATOMS: atom_id res chain seq x y z
N PHE A 1 4.00 -10.36 0.60
CA PHE A 1 3.70 -10.56 -0.84
C PHE A 1 3.25 -9.30 -1.55
N LEU A 2 1.99 -8.83 -1.42
CA LEU A 2 1.62 -7.51 -1.99
C LEU A 2 2.47 -6.39 -1.39
N ILE A 3 2.80 -6.52 -0.10
CA ILE A 3 3.68 -5.58 0.62
C ILE A 3 5.07 -5.53 -0.03
N ASP A 4 5.72 -6.66 -0.30
CA ASP A 4 7.05 -6.71 -0.94
C ASP A 4 7.07 -6.06 -2.31
N ILE A 5 6.09 -6.38 -3.17
CA ILE A 5 5.99 -5.77 -4.51
C ILE A 5 5.76 -4.26 -4.36
N VAL A 6 4.87 -3.83 -3.48
CA VAL A 6 4.63 -2.40 -3.26
C VAL A 6 5.84 -1.69 -2.62
N ASP A 7 6.65 -2.39 -1.82
CA ASP A 7 7.87 -1.86 -1.21
C ASP A 7 8.96 -1.61 -2.26
N GLU A 8 9.09 -2.48 -3.26
CA GLU A 8 9.99 -2.28 -4.40
C GLU A 8 9.67 -0.98 -5.18
N PHE A 9 8.37 -0.66 -5.32
CA PHE A 9 7.91 0.56 -5.99
C PHE A 9 7.68 1.76 -5.03
N LYS A 10 8.02 1.62 -3.74
CA LYS A 10 7.74 2.62 -2.70
C LYS A 10 8.32 3.99 -3.00
N GLY A 11 9.54 4.05 -3.54
CA GLY A 11 10.18 5.32 -3.90
C GLY A 11 9.40 6.11 -4.96
N VAL A 12 8.69 5.42 -5.85
CA VAL A 12 7.84 6.04 -6.87
C VAL A 12 6.45 6.36 -6.31
N LEU A 13 5.86 5.44 -5.56
CA LEU A 13 4.51 5.58 -5.00
C LEU A 13 4.42 6.63 -3.89
N GLU A 14 5.44 6.73 -3.03
CA GLU A 14 5.50 7.68 -1.91
C GLU A 14 6.13 9.02 -2.29
N SER A 15 6.56 9.19 -3.55
CA SER A 15 7.03 10.48 -4.03
C SER A 15 5.96 11.55 -3.82
N LYS A 16 6.32 12.66 -3.18
CA LYS A 16 5.43 13.81 -2.96
C LYS A 16 5.23 14.65 -4.23
N GLN A 17 5.94 14.33 -5.30
CA GLN A 17 5.83 15.02 -6.59
C GLN A 17 4.50 14.70 -7.29
N ASN A 18 3.85 15.76 -7.78
CA ASN A 18 2.54 15.72 -8.47
C ASN A 18 2.61 16.32 -9.88
N ASP A 19 3.80 16.48 -10.46
CA ASP A 19 3.92 16.81 -11.87
C ASP A 19 3.39 15.66 -12.76
N ILE A 20 2.99 16.00 -13.98
CA ILE A 20 2.36 15.06 -14.93
C ILE A 20 3.22 13.80 -15.13
N ARG A 21 4.55 13.95 -15.20
CA ARG A 21 5.48 12.82 -15.37
C ARG A 21 5.53 11.94 -14.12
N SER A 22 5.50 12.53 -12.93
CA SER A 22 5.44 11.80 -11.66
C SER A 22 4.11 11.06 -11.48
N ILE A 23 2.99 11.65 -11.90
CA ILE A 23 1.69 10.96 -11.91
C ILE A 23 1.72 9.78 -12.88
N GLN A 24 2.22 9.96 -14.11
CA GLN A 24 2.35 8.87 -15.07
C GLN A 24 3.26 7.75 -14.57
N ARG A 25 4.36 8.08 -13.88
CA ARG A 25 5.25 7.08 -13.26
C ARG A 25 4.55 6.28 -12.16
N LYS A 26 3.76 6.93 -11.31
CA LYS A 26 2.96 6.25 -10.28
C LYS A 26 1.90 5.33 -10.88
N GLU A 27 1.23 5.77 -11.94
CA GLU A 27 0.24 4.96 -12.66
C GLU A 27 0.88 3.78 -13.39
N LYS A 28 2.08 3.98 -13.96
CA LYS A 28 2.87 2.89 -14.56
C LYS A 28 3.30 1.86 -13.51
N ALA A 29 3.88 2.32 -12.40
CA ALA A 29 4.26 1.46 -11.27
C ALA A 29 3.05 0.67 -10.73
N GLY A 30 1.89 1.32 -10.60
CA GLY A 30 0.66 0.63 -10.20
C GLY A 30 0.27 -0.50 -11.15
N ARG A 31 0.36 -0.28 -12.48
CA ARG A 31 0.11 -1.32 -13.49
C ARG A 31 1.12 -2.46 -13.45
N GLU A 32 2.39 -2.18 -13.17
CA GLU A 32 3.40 -3.24 -13.00
C GLU A 32 3.12 -4.09 -11.75
N ILE A 33 2.69 -3.46 -10.64
CA ILE A 33 2.26 -4.18 -9.44
C ILE A 33 1.04 -5.07 -9.74
N GLU A 34 0.06 -4.56 -10.49
CA GLU A 34 -1.09 -5.36 -10.92
C GLU A 34 -0.68 -6.55 -11.78
N ALA A 35 0.18 -6.34 -12.77
CA ALA A 35 0.64 -7.38 -13.68
C ALA A 35 1.44 -8.45 -12.92
N ASN A 36 2.35 -8.05 -12.03
CA ASN A 36 3.12 -8.98 -11.19
C ASN A 36 2.21 -9.75 -10.22
N PHE A 37 1.25 -9.07 -9.59
CA PHE A 37 0.30 -9.71 -8.70
C PHE A 37 -0.59 -10.71 -9.46
N CYS A 38 -1.13 -10.32 -10.61
CA CYS A 38 -2.01 -11.18 -11.42
C CYS A 38 -1.25 -12.33 -12.10
N SER A 39 0.04 -12.15 -12.42
CA SER A 39 0.91 -13.21 -12.96
C SER A 39 1.25 -14.24 -11.89
N MET A 40 1.46 -13.81 -10.65
CA MET A 40 1.81 -14.70 -9.53
C MET A 40 0.60 -15.38 -8.88
N THR A 41 -0.59 -14.78 -8.92
CA THR A 41 -1.82 -15.42 -8.42
C THR A 41 -2.61 -15.98 -9.60
N THR A 42 -2.78 -17.31 -9.66
CA THR A 42 -3.68 -18.02 -10.61
C THR A 42 -5.16 -17.65 -10.46
N CYS A 43 -5.51 -16.62 -9.69
CA CYS A 43 -6.82 -16.39 -9.13
C CYS A 43 -7.22 -14.91 -9.25
N PHE A 44 -8.24 -14.66 -10.08
CA PHE A 44 -8.98 -13.41 -10.29
C PHE A 44 -8.16 -12.16 -10.66
N LYS A 45 -8.33 -11.70 -11.91
CA LYS A 45 -7.92 -10.36 -12.37
C LYS A 45 -8.49 -9.30 -11.42
N ARG A 46 -7.64 -8.74 -10.56
CA ARG A 46 -7.99 -7.61 -9.69
C ARG A 46 -7.66 -6.34 -10.44
N ASP A 47 -8.65 -5.47 -10.57
CA ASP A 47 -8.47 -4.15 -11.19
C ASP A 47 -7.58 -3.24 -10.31
N HIS A 48 -6.80 -2.36 -10.94
CA HIS A 48 -5.91 -1.38 -10.30
C HIS A 48 -6.60 -0.69 -9.13
N LYS A 49 -7.85 -0.27 -9.35
CA LYS A 49 -8.63 0.47 -8.36
C LYS A 49 -8.90 -0.39 -7.13
N GLN A 50 -9.11 -1.69 -7.32
CA GLN A 50 -9.30 -2.64 -6.22
C GLN A 50 -8.00 -2.90 -5.45
N LEU A 51 -6.87 -3.03 -6.15
CA LEU A 51 -5.54 -3.19 -5.53
C LEU A 51 -5.13 -1.94 -4.75
N LYS A 52 -5.33 -0.75 -5.32
CA LYS A 52 -5.10 0.54 -4.66
C LYS A 52 -6.00 0.72 -3.43
N LYS A 53 -7.27 0.32 -3.52
CA LYS A 53 -8.18 0.31 -2.38
C LYS A 53 -7.73 -0.69 -1.30
N CYS A 54 -7.31 -1.89 -1.69
CA CYS A 54 -6.78 -2.90 -0.78
C CYS A 54 -5.54 -2.40 -0.05
N TRP A 55 -4.59 -1.79 -0.78
CA TRP A 55 -3.39 -1.18 -0.21
C TRP A 55 -3.71 -0.05 0.78
N ASN A 56 -4.65 0.84 0.44
CA ASN A 56 -5.09 1.88 1.36
C ASN A 56 -5.77 1.31 2.61
N ASN A 57 -6.60 0.27 2.46
CA ASN A 57 -7.21 -0.42 3.60
C ASN A 57 -6.16 -1.09 4.49
N LEU A 58 -5.12 -1.71 3.91
CA LEU A 58 -4.00 -2.29 4.65
C LEU A 58 -3.22 -1.22 5.41
N LYS A 59 -2.89 -0.09 4.77
CA LYS A 59 -2.23 1.05 5.44
C LYS A 59 -3.08 1.62 6.57
N MET A 60 -4.39 1.77 6.38
CA MET A 60 -5.29 2.24 7.44
C MET A 60 -5.38 1.25 8.59
N LYS A 61 -5.44 -0.07 8.29
CA LYS A 61 -5.44 -1.12 9.30
C LYS A 61 -4.13 -1.12 10.11
N ALA A 62 -2.99 -0.98 9.44
CA ALA A 62 -1.67 -0.88 10.08
C ALA A 62 -1.61 0.34 11.02
N LYS A 63 -1.96 1.54 10.53
CA LYS A 63 -2.01 2.77 11.36
C LYS A 63 -2.95 2.65 12.55
N LYS A 64 -4.11 2.01 12.36
CA LYS A 64 -5.07 1.78 13.46
C LYS A 64 -4.52 0.79 14.49
N SER A 65 -3.79 -0.23 14.06
CA SER A 65 -3.12 -1.19 14.94
C SER A 65 -2.06 -0.48 15.80
N GLU A 66 -1.17 0.29 15.18
CA GLU A 66 -0.14 1.07 15.89
C GLU A 66 -0.75 2.09 16.87
N ALA A 67 -1.84 2.76 16.46
CA ALA A 67 -2.53 3.70 17.33
C ALA A 67 -3.19 3.00 18.54
N MET A 68 -3.75 1.80 18.34
CA MET A 68 -4.31 1.01 19.44
C MET A 68 -3.22 0.50 20.39
N GLU A 69 -2.07 0.08 19.86
CA GLU A 69 -0.93 -0.38 20.65
C GLU A 69 -0.38 0.74 21.53
N LYS A 70 -0.10 1.92 20.96
CA LYS A 70 0.32 3.11 21.72
C LYS A 70 -0.70 3.52 22.79
N LYS A 71 -2.00 3.35 22.52
CA LYS A 71 -3.06 3.64 23.50
C LYS A 71 -3.10 2.59 24.62
N ARG A 72 -2.75 1.34 24.32
CA ARG A 72 -2.62 0.25 25.31
C ARG A 72 -1.38 0.44 26.17
N GLU A 73 -0.24 0.80 25.60
CA GLU A 73 0.99 1.12 26.31
C GLU A 73 0.80 2.32 27.26
N ARG A 74 0.19 3.42 26.78
CA ARG A 74 -0.14 4.57 27.63
C ARG A 74 -1.10 4.22 28.77
N LYS A 75 -2.00 3.25 28.58
CA LYS A 75 -2.87 2.76 29.65
C LYS A 75 -2.13 1.89 30.66
N LEU A 76 -1.14 1.11 30.24
CA LEU A 76 -0.33 0.27 31.14
C LEU A 76 0.68 1.07 31.96
N VAL A 77 1.17 2.20 31.45
CA VAL A 77 2.11 3.09 32.18
C VAL A 77 1.40 3.97 33.22
N VAL A 78 0.07 4.08 33.14
CA VAL A 78 -0.76 4.94 34.01
C VAL A 78 -1.55 4.12 35.05
N VAL A 79 -1.38 2.79 35.07
CA VAL A 79 -2.03 1.87 36.04
C VAL A 79 -1.00 1.32 37.00
#